data_AF-A0AAW4YX02-F1
#
_entry.id   AF-A0AAW4YX02-F1
#
_cell.length_a   1.000
_cell.length_b   1.000
_cell.length_c   1.000
_cell.angle_alpha   90.00
_cell.angle_beta   90.00
_cell.angle_gamma   90.00
#
_symmetry.space_group_name_H-M   'P 1'
#
loop_
_entity.id
_entity.type
_entity.pdbx_description
1 polymer ?
#
loop_
_entity_poly.entity_id
_entity_poly.type
_entity_poly.pdbx_seq_one_letter_code
_entity_poly.pdbx_strand_id
1 'polypeptide(L)'
;MPDNNRDNLIERARRLDMLASPELKEWLGLTRQADRLRRDLSNVRVQGRFVAAVAQHGSPSEALRALRLEVQALTERLEEAAAAGMEVEQGRGELDALLNPITSALISKGRQLRERQAALGGERGEIERNRQRRQRAINDLVAAGLPRRMADRQAKPGIADIEALEHELAEIPGEIERNGALLTSYAGRVELYLAETTHEEEAA
;
A
#
# COMPACT_ATOMS: atom_id res chain seq x y z
N MET A 1 -21.83 0.36 -21.51
CA MET A 1 -20.92 1.44 -21.05
C MET A 1 -20.49 1.27 -19.57
N PRO A 2 -20.11 0.07 -19.08
CA PRO A 2 -19.57 -0.09 -17.71
C PRO A 2 -18.06 0.17 -17.59
N ASP A 3 -17.28 -0.05 -18.67
CA ASP A 3 -15.81 0.05 -18.62
C ASP A 3 -15.29 1.46 -18.28
N ASN A 4 -16.01 2.50 -18.72
CA ASN A 4 -15.58 3.89 -18.54
C ASN A 4 -15.60 4.34 -17.06
N ASN A 5 -16.42 3.71 -16.22
CA ASN A 5 -16.48 4.03 -14.79
C ASN A 5 -15.43 3.24 -14.00
N ARG A 6 -15.15 2.00 -14.41
CA ARG A 6 -14.11 1.14 -13.85
C ARG A 6 -12.71 1.75 -14.03
N ASP A 7 -12.39 2.12 -15.26
CA ASP A 7 -11.08 2.70 -15.60
C ASP A 7 -10.85 4.04 -14.89
N ASN A 8 -11.91 4.83 -14.72
CA ASN A 8 -11.86 6.11 -14.00
C ASN A 8 -11.56 5.91 -12.50
N LEU A 9 -12.20 4.94 -11.83
CA LEU A 9 -11.93 4.63 -10.43
C LEU A 9 -10.49 4.16 -10.20
N ILE A 10 -9.99 3.26 -11.06
CA ILE A 10 -8.62 2.77 -10.97
C ILE A 10 -7.61 3.90 -11.19
N GLU A 11 -7.85 4.76 -12.18
CA GLU A 11 -6.97 5.89 -12.47
C GLU A 11 -6.93 6.90 -11.32
N ARG A 12 -8.09 7.24 -10.74
CA ARG A 12 -8.16 8.08 -9.53
C ARG A 12 -7.40 7.47 -8.36
N ALA A 13 -7.54 6.17 -8.16
CA ALA A 13 -6.84 5.45 -7.10
C ALA A 13 -5.31 5.42 -7.32
N ARG A 14 -4.84 5.23 -8.56
CA ARG A 14 -3.42 5.30 -8.91
C ARG A 14 -2.82 6.68 -8.64
N ARG A 15 -3.56 7.76 -8.94
CA ARG A 15 -3.10 9.12 -8.62
C ARG A 15 -2.90 9.33 -7.12
N LEU A 16 -3.76 8.74 -6.27
CA LEU A 16 -3.56 8.78 -4.83
C LEU A 16 -2.37 7.93 -4.39
N ASP A 17 -2.15 6.77 -5.00
CA ASP A 17 -0.98 5.93 -4.71
C ASP A 17 0.34 6.61 -5.10
N MET A 18 0.35 7.42 -6.16
CA MET A 18 1.51 8.26 -6.51
C MET A 18 1.88 9.25 -5.40
N LEU A 19 0.94 9.64 -4.53
CA LEU A 19 1.24 10.50 -3.39
C LEU A 19 1.98 9.77 -2.25
N ALA A 20 2.08 8.44 -2.31
CA ALA A 20 2.91 7.64 -1.41
C ALA A 20 4.28 7.27 -2.02
N SER A 21 4.56 7.73 -3.25
CA SER A 21 5.75 7.36 -4.01
C SER A 21 7.06 7.97 -3.46
N PRO A 22 8.21 7.29 -3.64
CA PRO A 22 9.51 7.85 -3.31
C PRO A 22 9.85 9.11 -4.15
N GLU A 23 9.34 9.19 -5.39
CA GLU A 23 9.50 10.34 -6.28
C GLU A 23 8.86 11.60 -5.69
N LEU A 24 7.70 11.49 -5.02
CA LEU A 24 7.12 12.64 -4.32
C LEU A 24 8.05 13.14 -3.21
N LYS A 25 8.70 12.23 -2.47
CA LYS A 25 9.61 12.59 -1.39
C LYS A 25 10.84 13.34 -1.93
N GLU A 26 11.40 12.88 -3.04
CA GLU A 26 12.49 13.58 -3.73
C GLU A 26 12.03 14.95 -4.23
N TRP A 27 10.88 15.01 -4.90
CA TRP A 27 10.28 16.23 -5.40
C TRP A 27 10.06 17.26 -4.27
N LEU A 28 9.54 16.84 -3.12
CA LEU A 28 9.38 17.70 -1.94
C LEU A 28 10.72 18.24 -1.42
N GLY A 29 11.78 17.44 -1.46
CA GLY A 29 13.13 17.85 -1.09
C GLY A 29 13.65 18.96 -2.00
N LEU A 30 13.56 18.75 -3.32
CA LEU A 30 14.00 19.71 -4.33
C LEU A 30 13.19 21.00 -4.30
N THR A 31 11.86 20.91 -4.15
CA THR A 31 10.99 22.09 -4.05
C THR A 31 11.32 22.94 -2.82
N ARG A 32 11.56 22.31 -1.65
CA ARG A 32 12.00 23.05 -0.45
C ARG A 32 13.36 23.72 -0.63
N GLN A 33 14.29 23.07 -1.33
CA GLN A 33 15.58 23.65 -1.65
C GLN A 33 15.43 24.85 -2.59
N ALA A 34 14.62 24.72 -3.64
CA ALA A 34 14.32 25.81 -4.56
C ALA A 34 13.69 27.00 -3.82
N ASP A 35 12.74 26.77 -2.92
CA ASP A 35 12.09 27.82 -2.13
C ASP A 35 13.04 28.48 -1.12
N ARG A 36 14.02 27.73 -0.59
CA ARG A 36 15.10 28.32 0.20
C ARG A 36 15.96 29.25 -0.66
N LEU A 37 16.42 28.79 -1.83
CA LEU A 37 17.23 29.59 -2.74
C LEU A 37 16.49 30.85 -3.23
N ARG A 38 15.19 30.75 -3.51
CA ARG A 38 14.34 31.91 -3.85
C ARG A 38 14.28 32.92 -2.71
N ARG A 39 14.14 32.47 -1.46
CA ARG A 39 14.20 33.34 -0.28
C ARG A 39 15.56 33.99 -0.12
N ASP A 40 16.64 33.24 -0.27
CA ASP A 40 18.00 33.78 -0.20
C ASP A 40 18.24 34.83 -1.30
N LEU A 41 17.79 34.55 -2.53
CA LEU A 41 17.83 35.50 -3.63
C LEU A 41 17.01 36.76 -3.30
N SER A 42 15.86 36.63 -2.66
CA SER A 42 15.02 37.78 -2.27
C SER A 42 15.73 38.72 -1.27
N ASN A 43 16.65 38.18 -0.46
CA ASN A 43 17.48 38.93 0.48
C ASN A 43 18.65 39.67 -0.19
N VAL A 44 18.98 39.35 -1.44
CA VAL A 44 19.98 40.10 -2.22
C VAL A 44 19.43 41.50 -2.53
N ARG A 45 20.30 42.51 -2.41
CA ARG A 45 19.97 43.91 -2.72
C ARG A 45 19.32 44.03 -4.09
N VAL A 46 18.21 44.78 -4.16
CA VAL A 46 17.38 44.88 -5.36
C VAL A 46 18.17 45.38 -6.58
N GLN A 47 19.13 46.29 -6.37
CA GLN A 47 19.98 46.80 -7.45
C GLN A 47 20.85 45.69 -8.06
N GLY A 48 21.40 44.80 -7.23
CA GLY A 48 22.20 43.66 -7.70
C GLY A 48 21.36 42.67 -8.50
N ARG A 49 20.15 42.37 -8.04
CA ARG A 49 19.19 41.52 -8.78
C ARG A 49 18.79 42.13 -10.12
N PHE A 50 18.51 43.44 -10.13
CA PHE A 50 18.15 44.15 -11.36
C PHE A 50 19.30 44.13 -12.37
N VAL A 51 20.52 44.46 -11.95
CA VAL A 51 21.70 44.44 -12.82
C VAL A 51 21.96 43.03 -13.38
N ALA A 52 21.84 41.99 -12.56
CA ALA A 52 21.96 40.61 -13.01
C ALA A 52 20.88 40.24 -14.06
N ALA A 53 19.63 40.64 -13.83
CA ALA A 53 18.54 40.41 -14.78
C ALA A 53 18.76 41.17 -16.10
N VAL A 54 19.23 42.43 -16.06
CA VAL A 54 19.59 43.19 -17.26
C VAL A 54 20.74 42.52 -18.01
N ALA A 55 21.77 42.02 -17.31
CA ALA A 55 22.88 41.30 -17.93
C ALA A 55 22.41 39.99 -18.60
N GLN A 56 21.42 39.30 -18.03
CA GLN A 56 20.85 38.08 -18.59
C GLN A 56 19.95 38.34 -19.81
N HIS A 57 19.16 39.41 -19.78
CA HIS A 57 18.12 39.68 -20.78
C HIS A 57 18.48 40.77 -21.80
N GLY A 58 19.65 41.41 -21.67
CA GLY A 58 20.19 42.39 -22.63
C GLY A 58 19.82 43.84 -22.32
N SER A 59 18.62 44.09 -21.78
CA SER A 59 18.16 45.45 -21.47
C SER A 59 17.19 45.52 -20.27
N PRO A 60 17.03 46.70 -19.64
CA PRO A 60 16.02 46.92 -18.59
C PRO A 60 14.59 46.54 -18.99
N SER A 61 14.17 46.87 -20.21
CA SER A 61 12.82 46.60 -20.71
C SER A 61 12.61 45.10 -20.94
N GLU A 62 13.61 44.40 -21.46
CA GLU A 62 13.55 42.94 -21.64
C GLU A 62 13.55 42.19 -20.31
N ALA A 63 14.36 42.63 -19.34
CA ALA A 63 14.36 42.08 -17.99
C ALA A 63 12.99 42.25 -17.31
N LEU A 64 12.37 43.43 -17.42
CA LEU A 64 11.03 43.68 -16.88
C LEU A 64 9.96 42.83 -17.58
N ARG A 65 10.06 42.67 -18.91
CA ARG A 65 9.15 41.82 -19.69
C ARG A 65 9.27 40.36 -19.26
N ALA A 66 10.49 39.85 -19.10
CA ALA A 66 10.74 38.49 -18.62
C ALA A 66 10.13 38.27 -17.23
N LEU A 67 10.33 39.21 -16.30
CA LEU A 67 9.76 39.13 -14.95
C LEU A 67 8.22 39.13 -14.97
N ARG A 68 7.58 39.93 -15.83
CA ARG A 68 6.12 39.93 -15.97
C ARG A 68 5.58 38.60 -16.48
N LEU A 69 6.26 37.98 -17.44
CA LEU A 69 5.91 36.65 -17.93
C LEU A 69 6.09 35.59 -16.85
N GLU A 70 7.15 35.68 -16.05
CA GLU A 70 7.36 34.78 -14.91
C GLU A 70 6.24 34.92 -13.86
N VAL A 71 5.85 36.16 -13.51
CA VAL A 71 4.73 36.41 -12.60
C VAL A 71 3.44 35.79 -13.12
N GLN A 72 3.11 36.00 -14.41
CA GLN A 72 1.92 35.42 -15.01
C GLN A 72 1.93 33.89 -14.95
N ALA A 73 3.05 33.26 -15.36
CA ALA A 73 3.18 31.81 -15.34
C ALA A 73 3.10 31.23 -13.92
N LEU A 74 3.60 31.95 -12.91
CA LEU A 74 3.47 31.54 -11.51
C LEU A 74 2.04 31.69 -10.99
N THR A 75 1.30 32.72 -11.42
CA THR A 75 -0.12 32.87 -11.08
C THR A 75 -0.95 31.74 -11.67
N GLU A 76 -0.78 31.43 -12.95
CA GLU A 76 -1.48 30.32 -13.62
C GLU A 76 -1.19 28.98 -12.90
N ARG A 77 0.08 28.71 -12.60
CA ARG A 77 0.46 27.50 -11.84
C ARG A 77 -0.11 27.45 -10.43
N LEU A 78 -0.25 28.59 -9.76
CA LEU A 78 -0.85 28.65 -8.42
C LEU A 78 -2.32 28.27 -8.48
N GLU A 79 -3.06 28.77 -9.47
CA GLU A 79 -4.47 28.44 -9.68
C GLU A 79 -4.64 26.95 -10.02
N GLU A 80 -3.84 26.43 -10.95
CA GLU A 80 -3.84 25.00 -11.31
C GLU A 80 -3.52 24.10 -10.12
N ALA A 81 -2.49 24.42 -9.34
CA ALA A 81 -2.10 23.64 -8.18
C ALA A 81 -3.16 23.67 -7.07
N ALA A 82 -3.83 24.81 -6.87
CA ALA A 82 -4.92 24.93 -5.91
C ALA A 82 -6.14 24.10 -6.32
N ALA A 83 -6.51 24.14 -7.60
CA ALA A 83 -7.58 23.32 -8.15
C ALA A 83 -7.26 21.82 -8.02
N ALA A 84 -6.06 21.40 -8.44
CA ALA A 84 -5.61 20.01 -8.31
C ALA A 84 -5.60 19.54 -6.85
N GLY A 85 -5.21 20.40 -5.90
CA GLY A 85 -5.25 20.09 -4.47
C GLY A 85 -6.67 19.79 -3.97
N MET A 86 -7.66 20.59 -4.39
CA MET A 86 -9.07 20.34 -4.05
C MET A 86 -9.59 19.04 -4.67
N GLU A 87 -9.26 18.76 -5.93
CA GLU A 87 -9.65 17.52 -6.62
C GLU A 87 -9.07 16.27 -5.94
N VAL A 88 -7.81 16.34 -5.48
CA VAL A 88 -7.17 15.24 -4.74
C VAL A 88 -7.88 14.97 -3.43
N GLU A 89 -8.19 16.01 -2.64
CA GLU A 89 -8.86 15.83 -1.34
C GLU A 89 -10.30 15.33 -1.49
N GLN A 90 -11.05 15.89 -2.43
CA GLN A 90 -12.39 15.38 -2.75
C GLN A 90 -12.30 13.92 -3.23
N GLY A 91 -11.38 13.65 -4.16
CA GLY A 91 -11.20 12.33 -4.73
C GLY A 91 -10.83 11.27 -3.71
N ARG A 92 -10.01 11.65 -2.72
CA ARG A 92 -9.65 10.84 -1.56
C ARG A 92 -10.84 10.57 -0.67
N GLY A 93 -11.62 11.58 -0.31
CA GLY A 93 -12.80 11.40 0.55
C GLY A 93 -13.83 10.46 -0.07
N GLU A 94 -14.09 10.59 -1.37
CA GLU A 94 -14.99 9.71 -2.10
C GLU A 94 -14.48 8.25 -2.12
N LEU A 95 -13.19 8.04 -2.40
CA LEU A 95 -12.59 6.70 -2.41
C LEU A 95 -12.51 6.09 -1.02
N ASP A 96 -12.19 6.85 0.02
CA ASP A 96 -12.17 6.35 1.40
C ASP A 96 -13.55 5.87 1.85
N ALA A 97 -14.60 6.62 1.50
CA ALA A 97 -15.98 6.22 1.79
C ALA A 97 -16.36 4.94 1.03
N LEU A 98 -16.04 4.86 -0.27
CA LEU A 98 -16.33 3.70 -1.11
C LEU A 98 -15.59 2.44 -0.63
N LEU A 99 -14.32 2.59 -0.25
CA LEU A 99 -13.43 1.49 0.11
C LEU A 99 -13.46 1.14 1.60
N ASN A 100 -14.30 1.78 2.40
CA ASN A 100 -14.40 1.51 3.83
C ASN A 100 -14.76 0.03 4.15
N PRO A 101 -15.69 -0.62 3.43
CA PRO A 101 -15.99 -2.05 3.64
C PRO A 101 -14.76 -2.93 3.35
N ILE A 102 -14.09 -2.72 2.22
CA ILE A 102 -12.87 -3.45 1.83
C ILE A 102 -11.76 -3.25 2.86
N THR A 103 -11.55 -2.01 3.30
CA THR A 103 -10.53 -1.67 4.30
C THR A 103 -10.82 -2.40 5.61
N SER A 104 -12.07 -2.42 6.05
CA SER A 104 -12.49 -3.13 7.26
C SER A 104 -12.29 -4.65 7.14
N ALA A 105 -12.63 -5.23 5.97
CA ALA A 105 -12.42 -6.64 5.68
C ALA A 105 -10.93 -7.02 5.69
N LEU A 106 -10.06 -6.22 5.07
CA LEU A 106 -8.61 -6.41 5.09
C LEU A 106 -8.02 -6.30 6.50
N ILE A 107 -8.49 -5.35 7.32
CA ILE A 107 -8.05 -5.24 8.73
C ILE A 107 -8.46 -6.50 9.51
N SER A 108 -9.69 -6.96 9.35
CA SER A 108 -10.21 -8.17 9.99
C SER A 108 -9.41 -9.41 9.54
N LYS A 109 -9.18 -9.57 8.24
CA LYS A 109 -8.37 -10.65 7.66
C LYS A 109 -6.96 -10.64 8.22
N GLY A 110 -6.31 -9.47 8.28
CA GLY A 110 -4.98 -9.33 8.86
C GLY A 110 -4.92 -9.72 10.34
N ARG A 111 -5.98 -9.45 11.10
CA ARG A 111 -6.10 -9.91 12.50
C ARG A 111 -6.25 -11.43 12.58
N GLN A 112 -7.16 -12.00 11.79
CA GLN A 112 -7.39 -13.45 11.73
C GLN A 112 -6.12 -14.21 11.35
N LEU A 113 -5.35 -13.71 10.37
CA LEU A 113 -4.08 -14.31 9.97
C LEU A 113 -3.06 -14.34 11.12
N ARG A 114 -2.92 -13.25 11.87
CA ARG A 114 -2.02 -13.19 13.03
C ARG A 114 -2.48 -14.11 14.17
N GLU A 115 -3.78 -14.15 14.43
CA GLU A 115 -4.36 -15.06 15.43
C GLU A 115 -4.15 -16.52 15.01
N ARG A 116 -4.32 -16.85 13.72
CA ARG A 116 -4.07 -18.19 13.17
C ARG A 116 -2.59 -18.56 13.23
N GLN A 117 -1.70 -17.64 12.89
CA GLN A 117 -0.24 -17.84 13.00
C GLN A 117 0.16 -18.20 14.43
N ALA A 118 -0.36 -17.45 15.42
CA ALA A 118 -0.10 -17.69 16.83
C ALA A 118 -0.73 -19.00 17.33
N ALA A 119 -1.90 -19.39 16.81
CA ALA A 119 -2.56 -20.64 17.18
C ALA A 119 -1.81 -21.88 16.64
N LEU A 120 -1.25 -21.79 15.43
CA LEU A 120 -0.49 -22.86 14.79
C LEU A 120 0.94 -22.99 15.35
N GLY A 121 1.62 -21.86 15.51
CA GLY A 121 3.04 -21.79 15.88
C GLY A 121 3.33 -21.82 17.39
N GLY A 122 4.62 -21.94 17.72
CA GLY A 122 5.14 -21.94 19.08
C GLY A 122 5.05 -23.30 19.80
N GLU A 123 5.69 -23.40 20.97
CA GLU A 123 5.82 -24.65 21.74
C GLU A 123 4.49 -25.21 22.26
N ARG A 124 3.46 -24.37 22.32
CA ARG A 124 2.09 -24.76 22.72
C ARG A 124 1.09 -24.68 21.55
N GLY A 125 1.58 -24.46 20.34
CA GLY A 125 0.79 -24.36 19.12
C GLY A 125 0.08 -25.67 18.75
N GLU A 126 -0.88 -25.58 17.85
CA GLU A 126 -1.60 -26.73 17.31
C GLU A 126 -0.67 -27.78 16.69
N ILE A 127 0.35 -27.35 15.94
CA ILE A 127 1.32 -28.25 15.29
C ILE A 127 2.08 -29.06 16.34
N GLU A 128 2.64 -28.40 17.36
CA GLU A 128 3.43 -29.07 18.40
C GLU A 128 2.56 -30.00 19.25
N ARG A 129 1.32 -29.59 19.58
CA ARG A 129 0.36 -30.47 20.27
C ARG A 129 0.00 -31.69 19.42
N ASN A 130 -0.16 -31.55 18.12
CA ASN A 130 -0.46 -32.66 17.21
C ASN A 130 0.74 -33.61 17.05
N ARG A 131 1.97 -33.09 16.96
CA ARG A 131 3.21 -33.89 17.00
C ARG A 131 3.31 -34.72 18.29
N GLN A 132 3.04 -34.11 19.44
CA GLN A 132 3.06 -34.82 20.73
C GLN A 132 1.95 -35.88 20.85
N ARG A 133 0.72 -35.55 20.43
CA ARG A 133 -0.41 -36.52 20.39
C ARG A 133 -0.08 -37.71 19.49
N ARG A 134 0.47 -37.43 18.31
CA ARG A 134 0.90 -38.46 17.36
C ARG A 134 1.97 -39.36 17.97
N GLN A 135 3.00 -38.78 18.60
CA GLN A 135 4.06 -39.56 19.22
C GLN A 135 3.54 -40.46 20.35
N ARG A 136 2.58 -39.97 21.14
CA ARG A 136 1.90 -40.80 22.16
C ARG A 136 1.12 -41.94 21.51
N ALA A 137 0.33 -41.66 20.48
CA ALA A 137 -0.43 -42.68 19.75
C ALA A 137 0.49 -43.77 19.14
N ILE A 138 1.65 -43.38 18.59
CA ILE A 138 2.65 -44.33 18.10
C ILE A 138 3.14 -45.22 19.24
N ASN A 139 3.50 -44.63 20.38
CA ASN A 139 4.00 -45.38 21.54
C ASN A 139 2.94 -46.34 22.09
N ASP A 140 1.68 -45.93 22.16
CA ASP A 140 0.56 -46.76 22.63
C ASP A 140 0.32 -47.96 21.70
N LEU A 141 0.34 -47.74 20.38
CA LEU A 141 0.21 -48.81 19.38
C LEU A 141 1.39 -49.78 19.43
N VAL A 142 2.61 -49.28 19.64
CA VAL A 142 3.79 -50.12 19.82
C VAL A 142 3.69 -50.95 21.11
N ALA A 143 3.24 -50.34 22.21
CA ALA A 143 3.02 -51.04 23.46
C ALA A 143 1.93 -52.13 23.35
N ALA A 144 0.93 -51.92 22.49
CA ALA A 144 -0.08 -52.92 22.16
C ALA A 144 0.45 -54.06 21.24
N GLY A 145 1.74 -54.06 20.89
CA GLY A 145 2.39 -55.11 20.12
C GLY A 145 2.47 -54.85 18.62
N LEU A 146 2.08 -53.66 18.15
CA LEU A 146 2.18 -53.32 16.73
C LEU A 146 3.64 -52.94 16.38
N PRO A 147 4.22 -53.47 15.28
CA PRO A 147 5.53 -53.01 14.81
C PRO A 147 5.55 -51.51 14.55
N ARG A 148 6.64 -50.82 14.91
CA ARG A 148 6.74 -49.36 14.85
C ARG A 148 6.35 -48.75 13.49
N ARG A 149 6.75 -49.39 12.39
CA ARG A 149 6.37 -48.95 11.02
C ARG A 149 4.85 -48.97 10.78
N MET A 150 4.13 -49.94 11.35
CA MET A 150 2.68 -50.04 11.25
C MET A 150 2.00 -49.05 12.20
N ALA A 151 2.55 -48.88 13.40
CA ALA A 151 2.10 -47.87 14.36
C ALA A 151 2.21 -46.45 13.79
N ASP A 152 3.33 -46.12 13.13
CA ASP A 152 3.51 -44.85 12.44
C ASP A 152 2.44 -44.64 11.35
N ARG A 153 2.12 -45.65 10.54
CA ARG A 153 1.09 -45.52 9.50
C ARG A 153 -0.33 -45.37 10.08
N GLN A 154 -0.61 -45.93 11.25
CA GLN A 154 -1.95 -45.96 11.83
C GLN A 154 -2.21 -44.87 12.89
N ALA A 155 -1.16 -44.29 13.47
CA ALA A 155 -1.29 -43.28 14.51
C ALA A 155 -2.03 -42.04 14.00
N LYS A 156 -2.92 -41.50 14.84
CA LYS A 156 -3.63 -40.24 14.60
C LYS A 156 -3.16 -39.17 15.60
N PRO A 157 -3.04 -37.89 15.21
CA PRO A 157 -3.20 -37.36 13.84
C PRO A 157 -2.17 -37.91 12.86
N GLY A 158 -2.52 -37.91 11.57
CA GLY A 158 -1.65 -38.38 10.49
C GLY A 158 -0.46 -37.43 10.29
N ILE A 159 0.62 -37.93 9.69
CA ILE A 159 1.76 -37.06 9.38
C ILE A 159 1.39 -36.01 8.33
N ALA A 160 0.58 -36.38 7.34
CA ALA A 160 0.06 -35.46 6.34
C ALA A 160 -0.78 -34.32 6.93
N ASP A 161 -1.55 -34.59 8.00
CA ASP A 161 -2.33 -33.55 8.68
C ASP A 161 -1.41 -32.53 9.37
N ILE A 162 -0.31 -32.99 9.95
CA ILE A 162 0.69 -32.12 10.59
C ILE A 162 1.46 -31.33 9.53
N GLU A 163 1.87 -31.97 8.44
CA GLU A 163 2.54 -31.33 7.31
C GLU A 163 1.65 -30.26 6.66
N ALA A 164 0.34 -30.50 6.55
CA ALA A 164 -0.62 -29.51 6.06
C ALA A 164 -0.68 -28.27 6.96
N LEU A 165 -0.68 -28.44 8.29
CA LEU A 165 -0.65 -27.32 9.23
C LEU A 165 0.68 -26.56 9.19
N GLU A 166 1.79 -27.27 9.00
CA GLU A 166 3.12 -26.66 8.83
C GLU A 166 3.21 -25.85 7.54
N HIS A 167 2.63 -26.37 6.45
CA HIS A 167 2.53 -25.64 5.20
C HIS A 167 1.67 -24.38 5.35
N GLU A 168 0.49 -24.50 5.97
CA GLU A 168 -0.37 -23.35 6.28
C GLU A 168 0.40 -22.28 7.08
N LEU A 169 1.10 -22.68 8.15
CA LEU A 169 1.90 -21.75 8.95
C LEU A 169 3.01 -21.05 8.13
N ALA A 170 3.59 -21.75 7.16
CA ALA A 170 4.64 -21.20 6.30
C ALA A 170 4.09 -20.15 5.31
N GLU A 171 2.83 -20.27 4.89
CA GLU A 171 2.20 -19.34 3.95
C GLU A 171 1.67 -18.05 4.61
N ILE A 172 1.21 -18.14 5.87
CA ILE A 172 0.60 -17.01 6.59
C ILE A 172 1.44 -15.72 6.56
N PRO A 173 2.77 -15.72 6.79
CA PRO A 173 3.57 -14.49 6.70
C PRO A 173 3.43 -13.77 5.34
N GLY A 174 3.44 -14.52 4.24
CA GLY A 174 3.27 -13.96 2.89
C GLY A 174 1.84 -13.47 2.65
N GLU A 175 0.84 -14.07 3.28
CA GLU A 175 -0.53 -13.54 3.27
C GLU A 175 -0.67 -12.24 4.06
N ILE A 176 -0.03 -12.15 5.23
CA ILE A 176 0.00 -10.93 6.05
C ILE A 176 0.65 -9.79 5.27
N GLU A 177 1.77 -10.05 4.59
CA GLU A 177 2.47 -9.07 3.75
C GLU A 177 1.59 -8.58 2.59
N ARG A 178 0.99 -9.52 1.83
CA ARG A 178 0.06 -9.20 0.75
C ARG A 178 -1.13 -8.37 1.24
N ASN A 179 -1.74 -8.76 2.35
CA ASN A 179 -2.84 -8.03 2.96
C ASN A 179 -2.42 -6.62 3.42
N GLY A 180 -1.19 -6.47 3.94
CA GLY A 180 -0.60 -5.19 4.30
C GLY A 180 -0.38 -4.28 3.09
N ALA A 181 0.16 -4.82 2.00
CA ALA A 181 0.36 -4.08 0.75
C ALA A 181 -0.97 -3.56 0.17
N LEU A 182 -2.02 -4.38 0.21
CA LEU A 182 -3.37 -3.99 -0.21
C LEU A 182 -3.93 -2.86 0.66
N LEU A 183 -3.74 -2.90 1.98
CA LEU A 183 -4.16 -1.81 2.87
C LEU A 183 -3.50 -0.47 2.54
N THR A 184 -2.26 -0.48 2.03
CA THR A 184 -1.52 0.73 1.67
C THR A 184 -1.79 1.25 0.26
N SER A 185 -2.49 0.48 -0.59
CA SER A 185 -2.79 0.87 -1.97
C SER A 185 -4.27 1.15 -2.15
N TYR A 186 -4.60 2.34 -2.65
CA TYR A 186 -5.94 2.64 -3.15
C TYR A 186 -6.25 1.80 -4.39
N ALA A 187 -5.31 1.66 -5.33
CA ALA A 187 -5.56 0.90 -6.56
C ALA A 187 -5.87 -0.57 -6.26
N GLY A 188 -5.07 -1.20 -5.39
CA GLY A 188 -5.30 -2.58 -4.96
C GLY A 188 -6.64 -2.78 -4.24
N ARG A 189 -7.07 -1.81 -3.41
CA ARG A 189 -8.39 -1.85 -2.77
C ARG A 189 -9.54 -1.65 -3.76
N VAL A 190 -9.37 -0.79 -4.77
CA VAL A 190 -10.36 -0.61 -5.85
C VAL A 190 -10.48 -1.89 -6.69
N GLU A 191 -9.37 -2.56 -6.99
CA GLU A 191 -9.41 -3.84 -7.72
C GLU A 191 -10.17 -4.92 -6.95
N LEU A 192 -9.97 -5.01 -5.63
CA LEU A 192 -10.76 -5.91 -4.77
C LEU A 192 -12.24 -5.53 -4.75
N TYR A 193 -12.54 -4.25 -4.56
CA TYR A 193 -13.92 -3.76 -4.58
C TYR A 193 -14.64 -4.15 -5.87
N LEU A 194 -14.00 -3.90 -7.01
CA LEU A 194 -14.57 -4.21 -8.32
C LEU A 194 -14.77 -5.72 -8.52
N ALA A 195 -13.83 -6.54 -8.04
CA ALA A 195 -13.96 -8.00 -8.11
C ALA A 195 -15.15 -8.51 -7.27
N GLU A 196 -15.32 -7.99 -6.06
CA GLU A 196 -16.44 -8.35 -5.18
C GLU A 196 -17.78 -7.92 -5.79
N THR A 197 -17.89 -6.70 -6.33
CA THR A 197 -19.14 -6.22 -6.95
C THR A 197 -19.51 -6.97 -8.23
N THR A 198 -18.53 -7.40 -9.04
CA THR A 198 -18.82 -8.20 -10.24
C THR A 198 -19.36 -9.59 -9.89
N HIS A 199 -18.91 -10.18 -8.79
CA HIS A 199 -19.41 -11.47 -8.33
C HIS A 199 -20.83 -11.40 -7.76
N GLU A 200 -21.22 -10.27 -7.17
CA GLU A 200 -22.59 -10.05 -6.69
C GLU A 200 -23.58 -9.84 -7.85
N GLU A 201 -23.17 -9.17 -8.94
CA GLU A 201 -24.01 -8.98 -10.13
C GLU A 201 -24.22 -10.27 -10.95
N GLU A 202 -23.24 -11.19 -10.98
CA GLU A 202 -23.38 -12.49 -11.64
C GLU A 202 -24.21 -13.51 -10.83
N ALA A 203 -24.34 -13.29 -9.51
CA ALA A 203 -25.06 -14.18 -8.60
C ALA A 203 -26.54 -13.80 -8.37
N ALA A 204 -26.99 -12.65 -8.89
CA ALA A 204 -28.35 -12.10 -8.77
C ALA A 204 -29.19 -12.34 -10.04
#